data_AF-A0A2M8AZH9-F1
#
_entry.id   AF-A0A2M8AZH9-F1
#
_cell.length_a   1.000
_cell.length_b   1.000
_cell.length_c   1.000
_cell.angle_alpha   90.00
_cell.angle_beta   90.00
_cell.angle_gamma   90.00
#
_symmetry.space_group_name_H-M   'P 1'
#
loop_
_entity.id
_entity.type
_entity.pdbx_description
1 polymer ?
#
loop_
_entity_poly.entity_id
_entity_poly.type
_entity_poly.pdbx_seq_one_letter_code
_entity_poly.pdbx_strand_id
1 'polypeptide(L)'
;MNPVTDLDRFEIYVNETGSFSDSDTPMAAVSAVDPSTGNLATSFDLANLSPHLTVGPQYYVSLRAVALTELKSDFSPPVSFSF
;
A
#
# COMPACT_ATOMS: atom_id res chain seq x y z
N MET A 1 3.29 18.77 7.29
CA MET A 1 3.58 17.34 7.57
C MET A 1 5.01 17.09 7.18
N ASN A 2 5.81 16.53 8.09
CA ASN A 2 7.13 15.98 7.82
C ASN A 2 7.00 14.46 7.66
N PRO A 3 7.09 13.91 6.44
CA PRO A 3 6.81 12.49 6.21
C PRO A 3 7.69 11.54 7.03
N VAL A 4 8.94 11.91 7.32
CA VAL A 4 9.88 11.04 8.06
C VAL A 4 9.51 10.91 9.54
N THR A 5 8.86 11.92 10.12
CA THR A 5 8.49 11.91 11.54
C THR A 5 7.01 11.68 11.76
N ASP A 6 6.19 11.81 10.71
CA ASP A 6 4.74 11.79 10.84
C ASP A 6 4.13 10.51 10.25
N LEU A 7 4.77 9.86 9.28
CA LEU A 7 4.27 8.63 8.66
C LEU A 7 4.78 7.39 9.39
N ASP A 8 3.87 6.44 9.56
CA ASP A 8 4.17 5.10 10.09
C ASP A 8 4.42 4.11 8.95
N ARG A 9 3.43 3.98 8.06
CA ARG A 9 3.41 2.94 7.02
C ARG A 9 2.60 3.35 5.80
N PHE A 10 2.86 2.65 4.70
CA PHE A 10 1.99 2.61 3.54
C PHE A 10 1.21 1.30 3.56
N GLU A 11 -0.11 1.40 3.48
CA GLU A 11 -1.01 0.27 3.34
C GLU A 11 -1.24 -0.01 1.85
N ILE A 12 -1.10 -1.28 1.45
CA ILE A 12 -1.24 -1.75 0.07
C ILE A 12 -2.53 -2.55 -0.09
N TYR A 13 -3.35 -2.14 -1.05
CA TYR A 13 -4.63 -2.75 -1.35
C TYR A 13 -4.63 -3.32 -2.75
N VAL A 14 -5.17 -4.53 -2.90
CA VAL A 14 -5.30 -5.21 -4.19
C VAL A 14 -6.69 -5.83 -4.31
N ASN A 15 -7.38 -5.56 -5.42
CA ASN A 15 -8.63 -6.24 -5.78
C ASN A 15 -8.84 -6.25 -7.30
N GLU A 16 -9.90 -6.91 -7.76
CA GLU A 16 -10.22 -7.04 -9.19
C GLU A 16 -11.12 -5.90 -9.72
N THR A 17 -11.70 -5.07 -8.83
CA THR A 17 -12.73 -4.07 -9.20
C THR A 17 -12.15 -2.67 -9.42
N GLY A 18 -10.98 -2.38 -8.85
CA GLY A 18 -10.39 -1.04 -8.85
C GLY A 18 -11.08 -0.03 -7.93
N SER A 19 -12.08 -0.48 -7.15
CA SER A 19 -12.79 0.35 -6.17
C SER A 19 -12.33 -0.02 -4.77
N PHE A 20 -11.91 0.98 -3.98
CA PHE A 20 -11.40 0.78 -2.61
C PHE A 20 -12.17 1.62 -1.61
N SER A 21 -12.27 1.12 -0.38
CA SER A 21 -13.03 1.71 0.72
C SER A 21 -12.30 1.59 2.04
N ASP A 22 -12.70 2.40 3.03
CA ASP A 22 -12.09 2.36 4.36
C ASP A 22 -12.33 1.05 5.13
N SER A 23 -13.36 0.29 4.75
CA SER A 23 -13.64 -1.04 5.31
C SER A 23 -12.76 -2.14 4.75
N ASP A 24 -12.02 -1.88 3.67
CA ASP A 24 -11.16 -2.90 3.08
C ASP A 24 -9.95 -3.21 3.99
N THR A 25 -9.56 -4.48 4.02
CA THR A 25 -8.37 -4.93 4.73
C THR A 25 -7.16 -4.77 3.81
N PRO A 26 -6.07 -4.12 4.26
CA PRO A 26 -4.86 -4.03 3.46
C PRO A 26 -4.25 -5.42 3.28
N MET A 27 -3.80 -5.70 2.06
CA MET A 27 -3.15 -6.98 1.75
C MET A 27 -1.71 -7.02 2.26
N ALA A 28 -1.05 -5.87 2.32
CA ALA A 28 0.26 -5.71 2.94
C ALA A 28 0.41 -4.31 3.54
N ALA A 29 1.43 -4.14 4.38
CA ALA A 29 1.86 -2.84 4.87
C ALA A 29 3.39 -2.76 4.86
N VAL A 30 3.92 -1.60 4.49
CA VAL A 30 5.35 -1.34 4.39
C VAL A 30 5.66 -0.12 5.25
N SER A 31 6.68 -0.20 6.10
CA SER A 31 7.07 0.96 6.90
C SER A 31 7.44 2.14 6.00
N ALA A 32 6.93 3.32 6.35
CA ALA A 32 7.14 4.52 5.54
C ALA A 32 8.59 5.01 5.62
N VAL A 33 9.31 4.64 6.68
CA VAL A 33 10.70 5.03 6.94
C VAL A 33 11.51 3.78 7.19
N ASP A 34 12.59 3.61 6.43
CA ASP A 34 13.56 2.56 6.72
C ASP A 34 14.26 2.88 8.05
N PRO A 35 14.13 2.02 9.08
CA PRO A 35 14.70 2.30 10.41
C PRO A 35 16.24 2.32 10.41
N SER A 36 16.88 1.73 9.40
CA SER A 36 18.34 1.66 9.30
C SER A 36 18.95 2.89 8.63
N THR A 37 18.22 3.51 7.70
CA THR A 37 18.72 4.66 6.92
C THR A 37 18.00 5.97 7.21
N GLY A 38 16.83 5.93 7.84
CA GLY A 38 15.96 7.09 8.05
C GLY A 38 15.32 7.64 6.77
N ASN A 39 15.45 6.92 5.65
CA ASN A 39 14.92 7.34 4.36
C ASN A 39 13.48 6.87 4.17
N LEU A 40 12.72 7.65 3.41
CA LEU A 40 11.36 7.26 3.03
C LEU A 40 11.39 6.06 2.10
N ALA A 41 10.48 5.12 2.31
CA ALA A 41 10.24 4.03 1.39
C ALA A 41 9.65 4.59 0.08
N THR A 42 10.37 4.42 -1.03
CA THR A 42 9.93 4.83 -2.38
C THR A 42 9.49 3.66 -3.24
N SER A 43 9.75 2.43 -2.78
CA SER A 43 9.46 1.20 -3.49
C SER A 43 9.18 0.08 -2.50
N PHE A 44 8.37 -0.89 -2.92
CA PHE A 44 8.10 -2.11 -2.17
C PHE A 44 8.00 -3.28 -3.14
N ASP A 45 8.29 -4.48 -2.65
CA ASP A 45 8.12 -5.70 -3.42
C ASP A 45 6.75 -6.32 -3.11
N LEU A 46 6.01 -6.63 -4.17
CA LEU A 46 4.71 -7.32 -4.12
C LEU A 46 4.86 -8.84 -3.97
N ALA A 47 6.09 -9.38 -3.90
CA ALA A 47 6.36 -10.82 -3.85
C ALA A 47 5.55 -11.58 -2.79
N ASN A 48 5.25 -10.95 -1.65
CA ASN A 48 4.46 -11.56 -0.58
C ASN A 48 2.95 -11.66 -0.89
N LEU A 49 2.47 -11.00 -1.95
CA LEU A 49 1.08 -11.07 -2.39
C LEU A 49 0.83 -12.24 -3.35
N SER A 50 1.89 -12.83 -3.92
CA SER A 50 1.80 -13.91 -4.91
C SER A 50 0.99 -15.14 -4.48
N PRO A 51 0.95 -15.58 -3.20
CA PRO A 51 0.08 -16.70 -2.80
C PRO A 51 -1.42 -16.37 -2.88
N HIS A 52 -1.77 -15.09 -2.99
CA HIS A 52 -3.16 -14.60 -2.94
C HIS A 52 -3.67 -14.12 -4.30
N LEU A 53 -2.82 -14.13 -5.33
CA LEU A 53 -3.14 -13.65 -6.67
C LEU A 53 -3.03 -14.82 -7.66
N THR A 54 -4.04 -14.99 -8.50
CA THR A 54 -4.04 -16.02 -9.55
C THR A 54 -3.61 -15.39 -10.88
N VAL A 55 -3.02 -16.21 -11.76
CA VAL A 55 -2.71 -15.80 -13.13
C VAL A 55 -4.01 -15.68 -13.93
N GLY A 56 -4.16 -14.61 -14.72
CA GLY A 56 -5.32 -14.41 -15.61
C GLY A 56 -6.19 -13.19 -15.32
N PRO A 57 -6.64 -12.93 -14.08
CA PRO A 57 -7.40 -11.73 -13.75
C PRO A 57 -6.59 -10.43 -13.90
N GLN A 58 -7.28 -9.35 -14.25
CA GLN A 58 -6.74 -8.00 -14.08
C GLN A 58 -6.96 -7.57 -12.64
N TYR A 59 -5.87 -7.22 -11.97
CA TYR A 59 -5.91 -6.66 -10.63
C TYR A 59 -5.66 -5.16 -10.68
N TYR A 60 -6.10 -4.48 -9.63
CA TYR A 60 -5.85 -3.08 -9.36
C TYR A 60 -5.15 -2.98 -8.02
N VAL A 61 -4.12 -2.13 -7.96
CA VAL A 61 -3.45 -1.75 -6.72
C VAL A 61 -3.76 -0.30 -6.40
N SER A 62 -4.04 -0.02 -5.13
CA SER A 62 -4.09 1.34 -4.58
C SER A 62 -3.38 1.37 -3.23
N LEU A 63 -2.81 2.53 -2.91
CA LEU A 63 -2.00 2.76 -1.72
C LEU A 63 -2.64 3.87 -0.89
N ARG A 64 -2.44 3.81 0.43
CA ARG A 64 -2.66 4.99 1.28
C ARG A 64 -1.58 5.08 2.36
N ALA A 65 -1.27 6.31 2.75
CA ALA A 65 -0.36 6.57 3.83
C ALA A 65 -1.10 6.52 5.17
N VAL A 66 -0.45 5.97 6.19
CA VAL A 66 -0.93 5.98 7.57
C VAL A 66 0.08 6.74 8.42
N ALA A 67 -0.41 7.74 9.14
CA ALA A 67 0.38 8.50 10.10
C ALA A 67 0.60 7.70 11.39
N LEU A 68 1.61 8.08 12.19
CA LEU A 68 1.82 7.52 13.54
C LEU A 68 0.62 7.73 14.48
N THR A 69 -0.29 8.64 14.13
CA THR A 69 -1.57 8.87 14.84
C THR A 69 -2.71 7.97 14.34
N GLU A 70 -2.42 7.00 13.46
CA GLU A 70 -3.38 6.14 12.75
C GLU A 70 -4.32 6.89 11.79
N LEU A 71 -4.09 8.19 11.57
CA LEU A 71 -4.79 8.94 10.51
C LEU A 71 -4.37 8.42 9.15
N LYS A 72 -5.35 8.11 8.31
CA LYS A 72 -5.15 7.57 6.97
C LYS A 72 -5.40 8.65 5.93
N SER A 73 -4.56 8.68 4.90
CA SER A 73 -4.82 9.51 3.71
C SER A 73 -5.95 8.92 2.88
N ASP A 74 -6.42 9.71 1.92
CA ASP A 74 -7.17 9.18 0.79
C ASP A 74 -6.35 8.12 0.04
N PHE A 75 -7.05 7.25 -0.68
CA PHE A 75 -6.46 6.27 -1.58
C PHE A 75 -5.77 6.96 -2.76
N SER A 76 -4.63 6.41 -3.18
CA SER A 76 -3.99 6.78 -4.43
C SER A 76 -4.87 6.39 -5.62
N PRO A 77 -4.72 7.04 -6.79
CA PRO A 77 -5.32 6.55 -8.02
C PRO A 77 -4.99 5.07 -8.24
N PRO A 78 -5.99 4.22 -8.52
CA PRO A 78 -5.75 2.81 -8.80
C PRO A 78 -4.90 2.60 -10.05
N VAL A 79 -3.98 1.65 -9.98
CA VAL A 79 -3.16 1.22 -11.13
C VAL A 79 -3.45 -0.25 -11.40
N SER A 80 -3.69 -0.60 -12.67
CA SER A 80 -3.96 -1.99 -13.04
C SER A 80 -2.70 -2.77 -13.40
N PHE A 81 -2.73 -4.07 -13.14
CA PHE A 81 -1.68 -5.03 -13.49
C PHE A 81 -2.26 -6.42 -13.70
N SER A 82 -1.51 -7.29 -14.36
CA SER A 82 -1.84 -8.70 -14.59
C SER A 82 -0.57 -9.52 -14.73
N PHE A 83 -0.61 -10.79 -14.35
CA PHE A 83 0.48 -11.76 -14.53
C PHE A 83 0.13 -12.77 -15.62
#